data_AF-A0A923R7Q4-F1
#
_entry.id   AF-A0A923R7Q4-F1
#
_cell.length_a   1.000
_cell.length_b   1.000
_cell.length_c   1.000
_cell.angle_alpha   90.00
_cell.angle_beta   90.00
_cell.angle_gamma   90.00
#
_symmetry.space_group_name_H-M   'P 1'
#
loop_
_entity.id
_entity.type
_entity.pdbx_description
1 polymer ?
#
loop_
_entity_poly.entity_id
_entity_poly.type
_entity_poly.pdbx_seq_one_letter_code
_entity_poly.pdbx_strand_id
1 'polypeptide(L)'
;ASDVLYEERHPEELARALAKLVSAKGSIYLSDPGRVYLDRALEEFKNLGFHRVDFEFQVEESASRPEIRLEKTRQVFVYQFLRE
;
A
#
# COMPACT_ATOMS: atom_id res chain seq x y z
N ALA A 1 4.02 8.70 -2.76
CA ALA A 1 4.27 8.36 -4.17
C ALA A 1 3.25 7.31 -4.58
N SER A 2 2.31 7.62 -5.48
CA SER A 2 1.15 6.74 -5.76
C SER A 2 1.38 5.72 -6.88
N ASP A 3 2.51 5.83 -7.62
CA ASP A 3 2.75 5.04 -8.84
C ASP A 3 4.08 4.26 -8.88
N VAL A 4 4.70 3.98 -7.74
CA VAL A 4 6.01 3.28 -7.70
C VAL A 4 5.87 1.75 -7.81
N LEU A 5 4.64 1.22 -7.72
CA LEU A 5 4.37 -0.21 -7.65
C LEU A 5 4.03 -0.88 -9.00
N TYR A 6 4.07 -0.14 -10.11
CA TYR A 6 3.55 -0.61 -11.40
C TYR A 6 4.58 -1.29 -12.31
N GLU A 7 5.87 -1.27 -11.96
CA GLU A 7 6.87 -2.00 -12.73
C GLU A 7 6.95 -3.44 -12.23
N GLU A 8 6.61 -4.40 -13.10
CA GLU A 8 6.63 -5.87 -12.85
C GLU A 8 7.91 -6.40 -12.17
N ARG A 9 8.98 -5.61 -12.19
CA ARG A 9 10.34 -6.04 -11.82
C ARG A 9 10.78 -5.67 -10.42
N HIS A 10 10.04 -4.87 -9.65
CA HIS A 10 10.63 -4.22 -8.46
C HIS A 10 9.85 -4.28 -7.13
N PRO A 11 8.81 -5.13 -6.88
CA PRO A 11 8.10 -5.10 -5.61
C PRO A 11 9.00 -5.43 -4.41
N GLU A 12 9.91 -6.40 -4.52
CA GLU A 12 10.86 -6.69 -3.44
C GLU A 12 11.92 -5.60 -3.30
N GLU A 13 12.37 -5.03 -4.42
CA GLU A 13 13.36 -3.94 -4.39
C GLU A 13 12.81 -2.67 -3.73
N LEU A 14 11.54 -2.34 -3.99
CA LEU A 14 10.84 -1.26 -3.32
C LEU A 14 10.75 -1.53 -1.82
N ALA A 15 10.36 -2.74 -1.41
CA ALA A 15 10.30 -3.10 0.00
C ALA A 15 11.67 -2.94 0.69
N ARG A 16 12.75 -3.41 0.05
CA ARG A 16 14.13 -3.22 0.52
C ARG A 16 14.55 -1.76 0.58
N ALA A 17 14.16 -0.94 -0.39
CA ALA A 17 14.47 0.49 -0.40
C ALA A 17 13.74 1.22 0.73
N LEU A 18 12.45 0.94 0.94
CA LEU A 18 11.66 1.53 2.02
C LEU A 18 12.17 1.11 3.40
N ALA A 19 12.56 -0.15 3.58
CA ALA A 19 13.14 -0.65 4.83
C ALA A 19 14.45 0.05 5.22
N LYS A 20 15.24 0.53 4.25
CA LYS A 20 16.46 1.32 4.50
C LYS A 20 16.16 2.76 4.94
N LEU A 21 15.01 3.30 4.54
CA LEU A 21 14.61 4.68 4.85
C LEU A 21 13.89 4.78 6.20
N VAL A 22 13.31 3.68 6.68
CA VAL A 22 12.62 3.64 7.97
C VAL A 22 13.61 3.43 9.12
N SER A 23 13.46 4.24 10.18
CA SER A 23 14.23 4.12 11.41
C SER A 23 13.90 2.81 12.15
N ALA A 24 14.70 2.44 13.16
CA ALA A 24 14.52 1.19 13.90
C ALA A 24 13.12 1.01 14.53
N LYS A 25 12.38 2.10 14.79
CA LYS A 25 11.01 2.09 15.32
C LYS A 25 10.01 2.79 14.39
N GLY A 26 10.38 2.89 13.11
CA GLY A 26 9.58 3.55 12.10
C GLY A 26 8.44 2.66 11.60
N SER A 27 7.45 3.29 10.99
CA SER A 27 6.34 2.62 10.32
C SER A 27 6.30 2.98 8.84
N ILE A 28 5.86 2.02 8.02
CA ILE A 28 5.60 2.21 6.59
C ILE A 28 4.09 2.08 6.39
N TYR A 29 3.49 3.01 5.66
CA TYR A 29 2.09 2.92 5.24
C TYR A 29 2.04 2.74 3.72
N LEU A 30 1.39 1.68 3.26
CA LEU A 30 1.15 1.41 1.85
C LEU A 30 -0.35 1.35 1.59
N SER A 31 -0.83 2.10 0.60
CA SER A 31 -2.21 2.04 0.13
C SER A 31 -2.27 1.44 -1.26
N ASP A 32 -3.12 0.44 -1.48
CA ASP A 32 -3.27 -0.23 -2.77
C ASP A 32 -4.72 -0.69 -2.99
N PRO A 33 -5.25 -0.73 -4.22
CA PRO A 33 -6.58 -1.24 -4.52
C PRO A 33 -6.69 -2.79 -4.50
N GLY A 34 -5.76 -3.52 -3.87
CA GLY A 34 -5.86 -4.96 -3.61
C GLY A 34 -5.28 -5.82 -4.74
N ARG A 35 -4.16 -5.41 -5.31
CA ARG A 35 -3.56 -6.07 -6.49
C ARG A 35 -2.59 -7.19 -6.10
N VAL A 36 -2.58 -8.26 -6.90
CA VAL A 36 -1.78 -9.48 -6.70
C VAL A 36 -0.27 -9.22 -6.63
N TYR A 37 0.26 -8.22 -7.34
CA TYR A 37 1.71 -7.93 -7.29
C TYR A 37 2.19 -7.53 -5.90
N LEU A 38 1.29 -7.02 -5.05
CA LEU A 38 1.63 -6.51 -3.73
C LEU A 38 2.14 -7.65 -2.85
N ASP A 39 1.63 -8.86 -3.04
CA ASP A 39 1.96 -10.05 -2.23
C ASP A 39 3.47 -10.28 -2.12
N ARG A 40 4.24 -10.01 -3.18
CA ARG A 40 5.70 -10.13 -3.17
C ARG A 40 6.37 -9.08 -2.28
N ALA A 41 5.88 -7.84 -2.30
CA ALA A 41 6.36 -6.79 -1.41
C ALA A 41 5.97 -7.09 0.04
N LEU A 42 4.76 -7.62 0.29
CA LEU A 42 4.29 -8.02 1.63
C LEU A 42 5.18 -9.10 2.23
N GLU A 43 5.52 -10.14 1.45
CA GLU A 43 6.40 -11.21 1.91
C GLU A 43 7.83 -10.71 2.15
N GLU A 44 8.34 -9.80 1.30
CA GLU A 44 9.65 -9.20 1.50
C GLU A 44 9.70 -8.34 2.79
N PHE A 45 8.68 -7.55 3.10
CA PHE A 45 8.62 -6.82 4.37
C PHE A 45 8.67 -7.75 5.59
N LYS A 46 7.95 -8.87 5.52
CA LYS A 46 7.98 -9.90 6.56
C LYS A 46 9.38 -10.51 6.70
N ASN A 47 10.07 -10.82 5.59
CA ASN A 47 11.45 -11.30 5.60
C ASN A 47 12.44 -10.29 6.18
N LEU A 48 12.16 -8.99 6.04
CA LEU A 48 12.95 -7.89 6.59
C LEU A 48 12.64 -7.58 8.07
N GLY A 49 11.79 -8.38 8.71
CA GLY A 49 11.47 -8.25 10.14
C GLY A 49 10.38 -7.23 10.44
N PHE A 50 9.55 -6.86 9.46
CA PHE A 50 8.40 -6.00 9.70
C PHE A 50 7.17 -6.82 10.08
N HIS A 51 6.42 -6.34 11.07
CA HIS A 51 5.08 -6.83 11.39
C HIS A 51 4.03 -6.01 10.63
N ARG A 52 3.14 -6.69 9.90
CA ARG A 52 2.02 -6.07 9.18
C ARG A 52 0.78 -5.90 10.07
N VAL A 53 0.14 -4.74 10.01
CA VAL A 53 -1.17 -4.42 10.60
C VAL A 53 -2.08 -3.94 9.46
N ASP A 54 -3.20 -4.63 9.26
CA ASP A 54 -4.08 -4.42 8.12
C ASP A 54 -5.23 -3.47 8.47
N PHE A 55 -5.47 -2.49 7.60
CA PHE A 55 -6.62 -1.61 7.67
C PHE A 55 -7.36 -1.64 6.32
N GLU A 56 -8.66 -1.90 6.38
CA GLU A 56 -9.52 -1.84 5.20
C GLU A 56 -10.33 -0.55 5.21
N PHE A 57 -10.25 0.22 4.12
CA PHE A 57 -11.02 1.44 3.96
C PHE A 57 -11.90 1.37 2.71
N GLN A 58 -13.18 1.64 2.88
CA GLN A 58 -14.07 1.94 1.76
C GLN A 58 -13.99 3.43 1.47
N VAL A 59 -13.56 3.78 0.25
CA VAL A 59 -13.47 5.18 -0.17
C VAL A 59 -14.60 5.44 -1.16
N GLU A 60 -15.54 6.28 -0.72
CA GLU A 60 -16.59 6.83 -1.59
C GLU A 60 -16.02 8.01 -2.37
N GLU A 61 -15.80 7.82 -3.67
CA GLU A 61 -15.42 8.91 -4.57
C GLU A 61 -16.67 9.72 -4.94
N SER A 62 -16.99 10.74 -4.13
CA SER A 62 -18.04 11.72 -4.46
C SER A 62 -17.52 12.67 -5.54
N ALA A 63 -17.89 12.42 -6.80
CA ALA A 63 -17.65 13.37 -7.88
C ALA A 63 -18.55 14.59 -7.68
N SER A 64 -17.97 15.77 -7.42
CA SER A 64 -18.68 17.04 -7.19
C SER A 64 -19.28 17.67 -8.46
N ARG A 65 -19.45 16.91 -9.56
CA ARG A 65 -20.08 17.41 -10.78
C ARG A 65 -21.59 17.08 -10.77
N PRO A 66 -22.47 18.09 -10.71
CA PRO A 66 -23.91 17.89 -10.52
C PRO A 66 -24.62 17.15 -11.67
N GLU A 67 -23.96 16.98 -12.83
CA GLU A 67 -24.60 16.49 -14.06
C GLU A 67 -24.33 15.00 -14.36
N ILE A 68 -23.39 14.34 -13.66
CA ILE A 68 -23.08 12.91 -13.86
C ILE A 68 -22.85 12.27 -12.50
N ARG A 69 -23.90 11.72 -11.89
CA ARG A 69 -23.81 10.95 -10.65
C ARG A 69 -23.36 9.51 -10.96
N LEU A 70 -22.05 9.32 -11.10
CA LEU A 70 -21.45 7.99 -11.09
C LEU A 70 -20.92 7.75 -9.67
N GLU A 71 -21.72 7.12 -8.83
CA GLU A 71 -21.24 6.60 -7.55
C GLU A 71 -20.26 5.46 -7.86
N LYS A 72 -18.96 5.76 -7.82
CA LYS A 72 -17.90 4.76 -7.92
C LYS A 72 -17.32 4.55 -6.53
N THR A 73 -17.87 3.58 -5.81
CA THR A 73 -17.21 3.07 -4.59
C THR A 73 -15.95 2.34 -5.00
N ARG A 74 -14.79 2.74 -4.47
CA ARG A 74 -13.54 2.00 -4.63
C ARG A 74 -13.08 1.52 -3.27
N GLN A 75 -12.72 0.25 -3.19
CA GLN A 75 -12.09 -0.32 -2.01
C GLN A 75 -10.59 0.01 -2.07
N VAL A 76 -10.06 0.54 -0.98
CA VAL A 76 -8.62 0.82 -0.84
C VAL A 76 -8.13 0.11 0.41
N PHE A 77 -7.12 -0.72 0.24
CA PHE A 77 -6.47 -1.42 1.34
C PHE A 77 -5.29 -0.58 1.81
N VAL A 78 -5.13 -0.43 3.12
CA VAL A 78 -4.00 0.26 3.73
C VAL A 78 -3.29 -0.71 4.66
N TYR A 79 -2.01 -0.91 4.40
CA TYR A 79 -1.14 -1.79 5.15
C TYR A 79 -0.17 -0.93 5.96
N GLN A 80 -0.12 -1.14 7.27
CA GLN A 80 0.91 -0.58 8.12
C GLN A 80 1.96 -1.65 8.41
N PHE A 81 3.23 -1.33 8.20
CA PHE A 81 4.35 -2.20 8.56
C PHE A 81 5.12 -1.56 9.70
N LEU A 82 5.26 -2.28 10.81
CA LEU A 82 5.97 -1.87 12.01
C LEU A 82 7.31 -2.58 12.06
N ARG A 83 8.39 -1.82 12.31
CA ARG A 83 9.71 -2.39 12.58
C ARG A 83 9.88 -2.57 14.09
N GLU A 84 10.21 -3.80 14.50
CA GLU A 84 10.52 -4.16 15.90
C GLU A 84 11.97 -3.82 16.28
#